data_AF-A0A0L6JJ81-F1
#
_entry.id   AF-A0A0L6JJ81-F1
#
_cell.length_a   1.000
_cell.length_b   1.000
_cell.length_c   1.000
_cell.angle_alpha   90.00
_cell.angle_beta   90.00
_cell.angle_gamma   90.00
#
_symmetry.space_group_name_H-M   'P 1'
#
loop_
_entity.id
_entity.type
_entity.pdbx_description
1 polymer ?
#
loop_
_entity_poly.entity_id
_entity_poly.type
_entity_poly.pdbx_seq_one_letter_code
_entity_poly.pdbx_strand_id
1 'polypeptide(L)'
;MEKSNMEVYTMFKTEYVTIVIPRSIKCLVISELKKYIMVLQTEFKMTGEMCVLEDIEDSKTLFLRLALTTIKENEKVEVTISEFLLLMSMLYCSLSALERFGKVSNTKMDEYRKLYESLDVIRKMLGESRIDEYIKFQRHYKQANTNRMQ
;
A
#
# COMPACT_ATOMS: atom_id res chain seq x y z
N MET A 1 19.47 -6.09 17.80
CA MET A 1 18.65 -6.28 16.58
C MET A 1 17.20 -5.85 16.77
N GLU A 2 16.49 -6.25 17.84
CA GLU A 2 15.05 -5.90 18.02
C GLU A 2 14.74 -4.39 18.12
N LYS A 3 15.60 -3.58 18.76
CA LYS A 3 15.39 -2.12 18.84
C LYS A 3 15.34 -1.43 17.46
N SER A 4 16.27 -1.78 16.57
CA SER A 4 16.34 -1.23 15.21
C SER A 4 15.10 -1.56 14.38
N ASN A 5 14.55 -2.77 14.53
CA ASN A 5 13.38 -3.17 13.74
C ASN A 5 12.09 -2.49 14.22
N MET A 6 11.95 -2.26 15.54
CA MET A 6 10.83 -1.49 16.09
C MET A 6 10.91 -0.01 15.71
N GLU A 7 12.12 0.55 15.65
CA GLU A 7 12.36 1.92 15.15
C GLU A 7 11.93 2.05 13.69
N VAL A 8 12.36 1.14 12.80
CA VAL A 8 11.95 1.13 11.38
C VAL A 8 10.44 0.92 11.22
N TYR A 9 9.84 0.01 11.98
CA TYR A 9 8.39 -0.20 11.96
C TYR A 9 7.63 1.06 12.38
N THR A 10 8.02 1.68 13.50
CA THR A 10 7.39 2.90 13.99
C THR A 10 7.52 4.01 12.96
N MET A 11 8.73 4.21 12.43
CA MET A 11 9.02 5.17 11.38
C MET A 11 8.07 4.99 10.19
N PHE A 12 7.88 3.76 9.69
CA PHE A 12 7.02 3.50 8.54
C PHE A 12 5.53 3.76 8.81
N LYS A 13 5.09 3.62 10.07
CA LYS A 13 3.71 3.86 10.49
C LYS A 13 3.41 5.32 10.81
N THR A 14 4.43 6.13 11.12
CA THR A 14 4.23 7.51 11.59
C THR A 14 4.76 8.57 10.63
N GLU A 15 5.77 8.26 9.81
CA GLU A 15 6.29 9.19 8.83
C GLU A 15 5.44 9.21 7.57
N TYR A 16 5.32 10.40 6.98
CA TYR A 16 4.45 10.67 5.86
C TYR A 16 5.25 10.98 4.60
N VAL A 17 4.70 10.56 3.47
CA VAL A 17 5.12 10.97 2.13
C VAL A 17 3.94 11.64 1.43
N THR A 18 4.23 12.67 0.63
CA THR A 18 3.22 13.27 -0.24
C THR A 18 3.28 12.59 -1.59
N ILE A 19 2.16 11.99 -2.01
CA ILE A 19 1.99 11.44 -3.35
C ILE A 19 1.07 12.32 -4.19
N VAL A 20 1.26 12.29 -5.51
CA VAL A 20 0.39 12.97 -6.47
C VAL A 20 -0.33 11.92 -7.30
N ILE A 21 -1.66 11.92 -7.26
CA ILE A 21 -2.48 11.02 -8.07
C ILE A 21 -3.24 11.87 -9.08
N PRO A 22 -3.01 11.67 -10.39
CA PRO A 22 -3.72 12.41 -11.43
C PRO A 22 -5.24 12.26 -11.29
N ARG A 23 -5.96 13.37 -11.42
CA ARG A 23 -7.42 13.40 -11.30
C ARG A 23 -8.13 12.41 -12.25
N SER A 24 -7.58 12.21 -13.45
CA SER A 24 -8.11 11.33 -14.51
C SER A 24 -8.20 9.85 -14.11
N ILE A 25 -7.27 9.36 -13.27
CA ILE A 25 -7.22 7.96 -12.83
C ILE A 25 -7.60 7.76 -11.35
N LYS A 26 -7.89 8.83 -10.62
CA LYS A 26 -8.14 8.76 -9.17
C LYS A 26 -9.28 7.81 -8.80
N CYS A 27 -10.40 7.86 -9.53
CA CYS A 27 -11.51 6.93 -9.33
C CYS A 27 -11.13 5.47 -9.63
N LEU A 28 -10.25 5.25 -10.61
CA LEU A 28 -9.74 3.92 -10.93
C LEU A 28 -8.86 3.39 -9.79
N VAL A 29 -7.93 4.20 -9.28
CA VAL A 29 -7.08 3.84 -8.12
C VAL A 29 -7.93 3.49 -6.90
N ILE A 30 -8.97 4.27 -6.58
CA ILE A 30 -9.90 3.98 -5.49
C ILE A 30 -10.65 2.66 -5.71
N SER A 31 -11.06 2.39 -6.95
CA SER A 31 -11.74 1.13 -7.29
C SER A 31 -10.82 -0.07 -7.15
N GLU A 32 -9.57 0.03 -7.59
CA GLU A 32 -8.58 -1.05 -7.43
C GLU A 32 -8.21 -1.27 -5.96
N LEU A 33 -8.09 -0.20 -5.17
CA LEU A 33 -7.87 -0.30 -3.73
C LEU A 33 -9.00 -1.06 -3.01
N LYS A 34 -10.26 -0.82 -3.38
CA LYS A 34 -11.40 -1.59 -2.84
C LYS A 34 -11.26 -3.09 -3.12
N LYS A 35 -10.89 -3.46 -4.34
CA LYS A 35 -10.65 -4.87 -4.72
C LYS A 35 -9.48 -5.46 -3.94
N TYR A 36 -8.39 -4.69 -3.80
CA TYR A 36 -7.22 -5.10 -3.04
C TYR A 36 -7.55 -5.37 -1.57
N ILE A 37 -8.36 -4.52 -0.93
CA ILE A 37 -8.87 -4.77 0.43
C ILE A 37 -9.64 -6.09 0.51
N MET A 38 -10.48 -6.42 -0.49
CA MET A 38 -11.19 -7.70 -0.51
C MET A 38 -10.26 -8.91 -0.66
N VAL A 39 -9.17 -8.77 -1.43
CA VAL A 39 -8.14 -9.79 -1.56
C VAL A 39 -7.46 -10.00 -0.21
N LEU A 40 -7.00 -8.93 0.46
CA LEU A 40 -6.39 -9.02 1.78
C LEU A 40 -7.34 -9.63 2.82
N GLN A 41 -8.63 -9.27 2.80
CA GLN A 41 -9.63 -9.89 3.68
C GLN A 41 -9.80 -11.39 3.42
N THR A 42 -9.67 -11.81 2.16
CA THR A 42 -9.72 -13.23 1.79
C THR A 42 -8.48 -13.95 2.27
N GLU A 43 -7.29 -13.36 2.04
CA GLU A 43 -6.02 -13.87 2.53
C GLU A 43 -6.04 -14.03 4.05
N PHE A 44 -6.46 -13.01 4.80
CA PHE A 44 -6.57 -13.08 6.26
C PHE A 44 -7.50 -14.20 6.73
N LYS A 45 -8.65 -14.40 6.07
CA LYS A 45 -9.56 -15.52 6.39
C LYS A 45 -8.92 -16.88 6.15
N MET A 46 -7.99 -16.99 5.20
CA MET A 46 -7.32 -18.25 4.85
C MET A 46 -6.10 -18.52 5.72
N THR A 47 -5.31 -17.50 6.04
CA THR A 47 -4.00 -17.64 6.72
C THR A 47 -4.06 -17.32 8.21
N GLY A 48 -4.99 -16.45 8.63
CA GLY A 48 -5.05 -15.90 10.00
C GLY A 48 -3.86 -15.01 10.35
N GLU A 49 -3.07 -14.57 9.37
CA GLU A 49 -1.84 -13.82 9.61
C GLU A 49 -2.10 -12.37 10.04
N MET A 50 -1.60 -11.99 11.22
CA MET A 50 -1.82 -10.65 11.79
C MET A 50 -1.21 -9.52 10.95
N CYS A 51 -0.16 -9.78 10.17
CA CYS A 51 0.40 -8.79 9.24
C CYS A 51 -0.61 -8.41 8.15
N VAL A 52 -1.41 -9.36 7.67
CA VAL A 52 -2.47 -9.12 6.69
C VAL A 52 -3.59 -8.27 7.30
N LEU A 53 -3.91 -8.48 8.58
CA LEU A 53 -4.87 -7.63 9.28
C LEU A 53 -4.41 -6.17 9.37
N GLU A 54 -3.13 -5.93 9.62
CA GLU A 54 -2.55 -4.58 9.61
C GLU A 54 -2.60 -3.95 8.22
N ASP A 55 -2.28 -4.72 7.17
CA ASP A 55 -2.39 -4.27 5.78
C ASP A 55 -3.83 -3.89 5.41
N ILE A 56 -4.83 -4.60 5.94
CA ILE A 56 -6.25 -4.26 5.78
C ILE A 56 -6.55 -2.89 6.41
N GLU A 57 -6.08 -2.64 7.64
CA GLU A 57 -6.33 -1.37 8.34
C GLU A 57 -5.63 -0.19 7.67
N ASP A 58 -4.38 -0.37 7.23
CA ASP A 58 -3.66 0.65 6.47
C ASP A 58 -4.33 0.91 5.11
N SER A 59 -4.78 -0.15 4.42
CA SER A 59 -5.52 -0.01 3.15
C SER A 59 -6.85 0.72 3.31
N LYS A 60 -7.59 0.48 4.41
CA LYS A 60 -8.82 1.23 4.74
C LYS A 60 -8.52 2.71 5.02
N THR A 61 -7.45 2.99 5.74
CA THR A 61 -7.02 4.36 6.06
C THR A 61 -6.62 5.10 4.78
N LEU A 62 -5.81 4.47 3.93
CA LEU A 62 -5.48 4.96 2.60
C LEU A 62 -6.73 5.22 1.76
N PHE A 63 -7.69 4.30 1.75
CA PHE A 63 -8.95 4.47 1.02
C PHE A 63 -9.69 5.74 1.45
N LEU A 64 -9.79 5.98 2.76
CA LEU A 64 -10.44 7.18 3.29
C LEU A 64 -9.71 8.46 2.86
N ARG A 65 -8.37 8.49 2.95
CA ARG A 65 -7.54 9.62 2.51
C ARG A 65 -7.73 9.92 1.01
N LEU A 66 -7.75 8.89 0.17
CA LEU A 66 -7.97 9.02 -1.27
C LEU A 66 -9.40 9.49 -1.60
N ALA A 67 -10.41 8.96 -0.91
CA ALA A 67 -11.79 9.37 -1.10
C ALA A 67 -12.00 10.86 -0.71
N LEU A 68 -11.49 11.28 0.44
CA LEU A 68 -11.60 12.67 0.90
C LEU A 68 -10.90 13.66 -0.03
N THR A 69 -9.72 13.31 -0.52
CA THR A 69 -9.00 14.17 -1.47
C THR A 69 -9.66 14.20 -2.86
N THR A 70 -10.47 13.20 -3.21
CA THR A 70 -11.29 13.23 -4.43
C THR A 70 -12.41 14.26 -4.31
N ILE A 71 -13.08 14.30 -3.14
CA ILE A 71 -14.14 15.28 -2.86
C ILE A 71 -13.59 16.70 -2.88
N LYS A 72 -12.38 16.91 -2.36
CA LYS A 72 -11.71 18.22 -2.33
C LYS A 72 -11.02 18.62 -3.63
N GLU A 73 -11.11 17.80 -4.68
CA GLU A 73 -10.40 17.97 -5.95
C GLU A 73 -8.88 18.17 -5.82
N ASN A 74 -8.27 17.66 -4.74
CA ASN A 74 -6.83 17.79 -4.49
C ASN A 74 -6.08 16.59 -5.06
N GLU A 75 -5.08 16.82 -5.90
CA GLU A 75 -4.24 15.75 -6.47
C GLU A 75 -3.18 15.24 -5.48
N LYS A 76 -2.82 16.06 -4.49
CA LYS A 76 -1.84 15.71 -3.45
C LYS A 76 -2.52 14.96 -2.30
N VAL A 77 -1.88 13.88 -1.86
CA VAL A 77 -2.32 13.07 -0.73
C VAL A 77 -1.14 12.79 0.17
N GLU A 78 -1.28 13.11 1.45
CA GLU A 78 -0.32 12.70 2.48
C GLU A 78 -0.72 11.33 3.02
N VAL A 79 0.21 10.38 2.89
CA VAL A 79 0.05 8.99 3.32
C VAL A 79 1.25 8.57 4.14
N THR A 80 1.07 7.63 5.06
CA THR A 80 2.23 7.06 5.79
C THR A 80 3.09 6.23 4.83
N ILE A 81 4.34 5.94 5.19
CA ILE A 81 5.19 5.08 4.37
C ILE A 81 4.55 3.68 4.21
N SER A 82 3.93 3.14 5.27
CA SER A 82 3.21 1.86 5.19
C SER A 82 2.03 1.90 4.19
N GLU A 83 1.19 2.93 4.24
CA GLU A 83 0.10 3.15 3.28
C GLU A 83 0.64 3.32 1.85
N PHE A 84 1.76 4.04 1.68
CA PHE A 84 2.44 4.20 0.40
C PHE A 84 2.93 2.87 -0.19
N LEU A 85 3.51 1.99 0.63
CA LEU A 85 3.97 0.68 0.17
C LEU A 85 2.81 -0.22 -0.25
N LEU A 86 1.67 -0.16 0.45
CA LEU A 86 0.45 -0.86 0.05
C LEU A 86 -0.12 -0.35 -1.26
N LEU A 87 -0.11 0.98 -1.46
CA LEU A 87 -0.47 1.58 -2.74
C LEU A 87 0.42 1.03 -3.85
N MET A 88 1.74 0.98 -3.66
CA MET A 88 2.68 0.43 -4.64
C MET A 88 2.39 -1.03 -4.97
N SER A 89 2.17 -1.86 -3.95
CA SER A 89 1.83 -3.28 -4.13
C SER A 89 0.53 -3.46 -4.92
N MET A 90 -0.50 -2.69 -4.57
CA MET A 90 -1.79 -2.72 -5.27
C MET A 90 -1.66 -2.25 -6.72
N LEU A 91 -0.94 -1.15 -6.98
CA LEU A 91 -0.71 -0.64 -8.34
C LEU A 91 0.04 -1.68 -9.18
N TYR A 92 1.06 -2.32 -8.63
CA TYR A 92 1.81 -3.39 -9.30
C TYR A 92 0.93 -4.59 -9.64
N CYS A 93 0.13 -5.07 -8.68
CA CYS A 93 -0.81 -6.17 -8.89
C CYS A 93 -1.84 -5.82 -9.96
N SER A 94 -2.38 -4.60 -9.92
CA SER A 94 -3.37 -4.11 -10.88
C SER A 94 -2.78 -4.00 -12.28
N LEU A 95 -1.59 -3.41 -12.43
CA LEU A 95 -0.87 -3.34 -13.70
C LEU A 95 -0.60 -4.73 -14.26
N SER A 96 -0.08 -5.65 -13.44
CA SER A 96 0.22 -7.03 -13.85
C SER A 96 -1.04 -7.77 -14.32
N ALA A 97 -2.16 -7.60 -13.61
CA ALA A 97 -3.44 -8.19 -13.99
C ALA A 97 -3.98 -7.57 -15.30
N LEU A 98 -3.87 -6.25 -15.44
CA LEU A 98 -4.31 -5.54 -16.64
C LEU A 98 -3.44 -5.86 -17.86
N GLU A 99 -2.14 -6.08 -17.71
CA GLU A 99 -1.28 -6.51 -18.81
C GLU A 99 -1.60 -7.94 -19.26
N ARG A 100 -1.96 -8.82 -18.32
CA ARG A 100 -2.28 -10.23 -18.61
C ARG A 100 -3.70 -10.45 -19.12
N PHE A 101 -4.66 -9.65 -18.67
CA PHE A 101 -6.09 -9.89 -18.89
C PHE A 101 -6.83 -8.69 -19.51
N GLY A 102 -6.15 -7.56 -19.74
CA GLY A 102 -6.79 -6.25 -19.89
C GLY A 102 -7.37 -5.91 -21.25
N LYS A 103 -8.59 -5.36 -21.15
CA LYS A 103 -9.40 -4.59 -22.12
C LYS A 103 -9.63 -3.15 -21.60
N VAL A 104 -8.58 -2.45 -21.15
CA VAL A 104 -8.67 -1.03 -20.73
C VAL A 104 -8.17 -0.14 -21.88
N SER A 105 -8.72 1.07 -22.04
CA SER A 105 -8.21 1.98 -23.07
C SER A 105 -6.74 2.32 -22.80
N ASN A 106 -5.92 2.31 -23.87
CA ASN A 106 -4.47 2.52 -23.78
C ASN A 106 -4.11 3.77 -22.95
N THR A 107 -4.87 4.85 -23.08
CA THR A 107 -4.59 6.13 -22.39
C THR A 107 -4.66 6.02 -20.86
N LYS A 108 -5.65 5.32 -20.29
CA LYS A 108 -5.74 5.17 -18.82
C LYS A 108 -4.69 4.22 -18.29
N MET A 109 -4.32 3.21 -19.07
CA MET A 109 -3.22 2.30 -18.75
C MET A 109 -1.89 3.05 -18.67
N ASP A 110 -1.63 3.94 -19.63
CA ASP A 110 -0.41 4.74 -19.65
C ASP A 110 -0.31 5.68 -18.45
N GLU A 111 -1.40 6.34 -18.06
CA GLU A 111 -1.44 7.18 -16.86
C GLU A 111 -1.22 6.36 -15.58
N TYR A 112 -1.81 5.17 -15.50
CA TYR A 112 -1.64 4.28 -14.36
C TYR A 112 -0.20 3.74 -14.25
N ARG A 113 0.43 3.42 -15.38
CA ARG A 113 1.84 3.04 -15.45
C ARG A 113 2.74 4.21 -15.03
N LYS A 114 2.49 5.41 -15.55
CA LYS A 114 3.22 6.63 -15.16
C LYS A 114 3.10 6.94 -13.67
N LEU A 115 1.92 6.72 -13.09
CA LEU A 115 1.74 6.83 -11.64
C LEU A 115 2.67 5.86 -10.92
N TYR A 116 2.65 4.57 -11.26
CA TYR A 116 3.53 3.58 -10.66
C TYR A 116 5.02 3.94 -10.78
N GLU A 117 5.46 4.34 -11.97
CA GLU A 117 6.85 4.77 -12.22
C GLU A 117 7.24 5.99 -11.38
N SER A 118 6.35 6.98 -11.25
CA SER A 118 6.59 8.16 -10.42
C SER A 118 6.74 7.82 -8.94
N LEU A 119 5.96 6.87 -8.45
CA LEU A 119 6.00 6.44 -7.05
C LEU A 119 7.22 5.53 -6.78
N ASP A 120 7.71 4.78 -7.77
CA ASP A 120 8.94 3.99 -7.63
C ASP A 120 10.17 4.87 -7.36
N VAL A 121 10.18 6.12 -7.82
CA VAL A 121 11.22 7.09 -7.44
C VAL A 121 11.22 7.35 -5.93
N ILE A 122 10.04 7.55 -5.33
CA ILE A 122 9.90 7.73 -3.87
C ILE A 122 10.32 6.45 -3.15
N ARG A 123 9.91 5.28 -3.66
CA ARG A 123 10.28 3.97 -3.09
C ARG A 123 11.80 3.79 -3.04
N LYS A 124 12.51 4.15 -4.11
CA LYS A 124 13.97 4.10 -4.17
C LYS A 124 14.64 5.03 -3.16
N MET A 125 14.06 6.19 -2.89
CA MET A 125 14.58 7.12 -1.87
C MET A 125 14.43 6.60 -0.44
N LEU A 126 13.43 5.76 -0.17
CA LEU A 126 13.26 5.12 1.15
C LEU A 126 14.33 4.05 1.45
N GLY A 127 14.98 3.52 0.42
CA GLY A 127 16.04 2.51 0.51
C GLY A 127 15.49 1.08 0.66
N GLU A 128 15.95 0.19 -0.22
CA GLU A 128 15.48 -1.22 -0.25
C GLU A 128 15.73 -1.96 1.07
N SER A 129 16.87 -1.72 1.72
CA SER A 129 17.19 -2.36 3.00
C SER A 129 16.18 -2.04 4.10
N ARG A 130 15.70 -0.80 4.17
CA ARG A 130 14.71 -0.36 5.17
C ARG A 130 13.34 -0.95 4.89
N ILE A 131 12.95 -1.02 3.61
CA ILE A 131 11.71 -1.66 3.18
C ILE A 131 11.74 -3.16 3.54
N ASP A 132 12.86 -3.84 3.28
CA ASP A 132 13.03 -5.25 3.61
C ASP A 132 12.98 -5.50 5.12
N GLU A 133 13.62 -4.64 5.92
CA GLU A 133 13.57 -4.70 7.38
C GLU A 133 12.14 -4.54 7.91
N TYR A 134 11.39 -3.57 7.37
CA TYR A 134 9.98 -3.36 7.68
C TYR A 134 9.13 -4.61 7.37
N ILE A 135 9.23 -5.15 6.15
CA ILE A 135 8.46 -6.32 5.71
C ILE A 135 8.80 -7.55 6.56
N LYS A 136 10.09 -7.78 6.83
CA LYS A 136 10.53 -8.89 7.71
C LYS A 136 9.97 -8.72 9.11
N PHE A 137 10.03 -7.51 9.67
CA PHE A 137 9.50 -7.26 11.00
C PHE A 137 7.99 -7.50 11.05
N GLN A 138 7.22 -6.97 10.09
CA GLN A 138 5.77 -7.15 10.05
C GLN A 138 5.37 -8.63 10.04
N ARG A 139 6.11 -9.48 9.29
CA ARG A 139 5.90 -10.93 9.24
C ARG A 139 6.29 -11.67 10.53
N HIS A 140 7.36 -11.24 11.20
CA HIS A 140 7.93 -11.98 12.34
C HIS A 140 7.48 -11.46 13.72
N TYR A 141 7.12 -10.19 13.86
CA TYR A 141 6.90 -9.54 15.15
C TYR A 141 5.67 -10.05 15.92
N LYS A 142 4.78 -10.83 15.30
CA LYS A 142 3.58 -11.36 15.97
C LYS A 142 3.45 -12.87 16.08
N GLN A 143 4.29 -13.68 15.44
CA GLN A 143 4.37 -15.10 15.80
C GLN A 143 4.78 -15.29 17.28
N ALA A 144 5.57 -14.36 17.83
CA ALA A 144 5.99 -14.38 19.24
C ALA A 144 4.95 -13.81 20.24
N ASN A 145 4.01 -12.97 19.79
CA ASN A 145 3.00 -12.35 20.67
C ASN A 145 1.65 -13.10 20.68
N THR A 146 1.34 -13.90 19.65
CA THR A 146 0.19 -14.82 19.69
C THR A 146 0.41 -15.96 20.69
N ASN A 147 1.65 -16.45 20.85
CA ASN A 147 2.02 -17.48 21.82
C ASN A 147 2.10 -16.99 23.28
N ARG A 148 1.92 -15.68 23.53
CA ARG A 148 1.89 -15.09 24.89
C ARG A 148 0.47 -14.76 25.37
N MET A 149 -0.54 -14.96 24.53
CA MET A 149 -1.96 -14.71 24.86
C MET A 149 -2.82 -15.99 24.84
N GLN A 150 -2.18 -17.16 24.75
CA GLN A 150 -2.77 -18.49 25.03
C GLN A 150 -2.17 -19.02 26.33
#